data_AF-A0A1K1NIX4-F1
#
_entry.id   AF-A0A1K1NIX4-F1
#
_cell.length_a   1.000
_cell.length_b   1.000
_cell.length_c   1.000
_cell.angle_alpha   90.00
_cell.angle_beta   90.00
_cell.angle_gamma   90.00
#
_symmetry.space_group_name_H-M   'P 1'
#
loop_
_entity.id
_entity.type
_entity.pdbx_description
1 polymer ?
#
loop_
_entity_poly.entity_id
_entity_poly.type
_entity_poly.pdbx_seq_one_letter_code
_entity_poly.pdbx_strand_id
1 'polypeptide(L)'
;MRSEPLYVYVLLTDTGTLFTKMIKLYTGASMNHASIALDADLKDVYSFGRKDPRNPLIGGFVREDLSHPMFAQADCAVYRAPVSREVYERMRRCIRGIEDNQHLYTYNLLGLLGVVMDYPIGRDKAYFCTQFVATVFEQSGLPLTSKPAALVTPTDLEQSSRLELVYRGSLSCMRNESLRKRQAQAPKQIRRKMAENNKEALIATLNAG
;
A
#
# COMPACT_ATOMS: atom_id res chain seq x y z
N MET A 1 -12.84 28.65 -10.12
CA MET A 1 -11.55 28.03 -9.76
C MET A 1 -11.67 26.54 -9.96
N ARG A 2 -10.88 25.92 -10.84
CA ARG A 2 -10.77 24.45 -10.88
C ARG A 2 -9.87 24.06 -9.71
N SER A 3 -10.44 23.35 -8.74
CA SER A 3 -9.65 22.71 -7.68
C SER A 3 -8.72 21.67 -8.31
N GLU A 4 -7.46 21.64 -7.87
CA GLU A 4 -6.50 20.61 -8.28
C GLU A 4 -7.09 19.20 -8.05
N PRO A 5 -6.87 18.26 -8.98
CA PRO A 5 -7.38 16.89 -8.85
C PRO A 5 -6.74 16.19 -7.64
N LEU A 6 -7.58 15.56 -6.82
CA LEU A 6 -7.14 14.72 -5.72
C LEU A 6 -6.87 13.31 -6.23
N TYR A 7 -5.81 12.69 -5.71
CA TYR A 7 -5.44 11.33 -6.09
C TYR A 7 -5.32 10.45 -4.85
N VAL A 8 -5.71 9.20 -5.04
CA VAL A 8 -5.46 8.10 -4.10
C VAL A 8 -4.58 7.09 -4.81
N TYR A 9 -3.67 6.48 -4.06
CA TYR A 9 -2.62 5.62 -4.59
C TYR A 9 -2.84 4.19 -4.12
N VAL A 10 -2.68 3.25 -5.03
CA VAL A 10 -2.71 1.81 -4.75
C VAL A 10 -1.33 1.27 -5.07
N LEU A 11 -0.71 0.62 -4.10
CA LEU A 11 0.61 0.01 -4.28
C LEU A 11 0.43 -1.50 -4.26
N LEU A 12 0.93 -2.14 -5.31
CA LEU A 12 1.10 -3.58 -5.38
C LEU A 12 2.58 -3.89 -5.17
N THR A 13 2.90 -4.79 -4.25
CA THR A 13 4.28 -5.15 -3.90
C THR A 13 4.46 -6.66 -3.88
N ASP A 14 5.68 -7.11 -4.24
CA ASP A 14 6.12 -8.49 -4.02
C ASP A 14 6.96 -8.56 -2.74
N THR A 15 6.33 -8.93 -1.63
CA THR A 15 7.01 -8.97 -0.32
C THR A 15 7.71 -10.30 -0.03
N GLY A 16 7.67 -11.28 -0.95
CA GLY A 16 8.40 -12.55 -0.84
C GLY A 16 8.07 -13.44 0.38
N THR A 17 7.07 -13.10 1.18
CA THR A 17 6.78 -13.78 2.45
C THR A 17 6.13 -15.17 2.27
N LEU A 18 6.29 -16.13 3.21
CA LEU A 18 5.77 -17.52 3.10
C LEU A 18 4.31 -17.68 2.60
N PHE A 19 3.43 -16.71 2.86
CA PHE A 19 2.06 -16.63 2.32
C PHE A 19 2.00 -16.48 0.80
N THR A 20 2.98 -15.79 0.22
CA THR A 20 3.15 -15.61 -1.22
C THR A 20 3.48 -16.91 -1.92
N LYS A 21 4.06 -17.92 -1.24
CA LYS A 21 4.32 -19.23 -1.86
C LYS A 21 3.06 -20.05 -2.09
N MET A 22 2.07 -20.02 -1.17
CA MET A 22 0.81 -20.75 -1.38
C MET A 22 -0.07 -20.10 -2.46
N ILE A 23 -0.15 -18.76 -2.47
CA ILE A 23 -0.94 -18.04 -3.48
C ILE A 23 -0.23 -18.00 -4.85
N LYS A 24 1.11 -17.81 -4.91
CA LYS A 24 1.86 -17.82 -6.18
C LYS A 24 1.72 -19.16 -6.90
N LEU A 25 1.68 -20.27 -6.16
CA LEU A 25 1.53 -21.60 -6.75
C LEU A 25 0.15 -21.77 -7.44
N TYR A 26 -0.88 -21.05 -6.98
CA TYR A 26 -2.24 -21.16 -7.50
C TYR A 26 -2.62 -20.05 -8.51
N THR A 27 -2.13 -18.83 -8.32
CA THR A 27 -2.56 -17.64 -9.10
C THR A 27 -1.54 -17.17 -10.14
N GLY A 28 -0.29 -17.63 -10.09
CA GLY A 28 0.78 -17.19 -10.99
C GLY A 28 1.13 -15.69 -10.89
N ALA A 29 0.52 -14.94 -9.95
CA ALA A 29 0.67 -13.50 -9.84
C ALA A 29 2.02 -13.13 -9.19
N SER A 30 2.77 -12.25 -9.85
CA SER A 30 4.07 -11.77 -9.35
C SER A 30 3.91 -10.84 -8.14
N MET A 31 2.84 -10.03 -8.12
CA MET A 31 2.49 -9.11 -7.02
C MET A 31 1.47 -9.74 -6.07
N ASN A 32 1.75 -9.70 -4.77
CA ASN A 32 1.01 -10.49 -3.77
C ASN A 32 0.54 -9.70 -2.55
N HIS A 33 0.88 -8.42 -2.49
CA HIS A 33 0.43 -7.53 -1.44
C HIS A 33 -0.11 -6.24 -2.03
N ALA A 34 -1.23 -5.76 -1.49
CA ALA A 34 -1.88 -4.53 -1.91
C ALA A 34 -2.04 -3.57 -0.73
N SER A 35 -1.78 -2.30 -0.97
CA SER A 35 -1.93 -1.24 0.04
C SER A 35 -2.46 0.04 -0.61
N ILE A 36 -2.97 0.94 0.23
CA ILE A 36 -3.59 2.21 -0.21
C ILE A 36 -2.95 3.38 0.53
N ALA A 37 -2.72 4.48 -0.19
CA ALA A 37 -2.26 5.74 0.38
C ALA A 37 -3.13 6.90 -0.13
N LEU A 38 -3.35 7.90 0.72
CA LEU A 38 -4.18 9.06 0.41
C LEU A 38 -3.37 10.29 -0.01
N ASP A 39 -2.07 10.11 -0.28
CA ASP A 39 -1.16 11.19 -0.67
C ASP A 39 -0.09 10.69 -1.65
N ALA A 40 0.34 11.57 -2.56
CA ALA A 40 1.36 11.29 -3.57
C ALA A 40 2.75 11.02 -2.99
N ASP A 41 2.95 11.49 -1.77
CA ASP A 41 4.18 11.34 -1.02
C ASP A 41 4.28 9.95 -0.36
N LEU A 42 3.20 9.15 -0.39
CA LEU A 42 3.10 7.84 0.24
C LEU A 42 3.56 7.87 1.71
N LYS A 43 3.21 8.94 2.44
CA LYS A 43 3.57 9.08 3.86
C LYS A 43 2.86 8.04 4.70
N ASP A 44 1.58 7.87 4.42
CA ASP A 44 0.70 6.99 5.18
C ASP A 44 0.13 5.94 4.24
N VAL A 45 0.77 4.77 4.25
CA VAL A 45 0.37 3.61 3.48
C VAL A 45 -0.33 2.64 4.40
N TYR A 46 -1.54 2.22 4.05
CA TYR A 46 -2.38 1.36 4.87
C TYR A 46 -2.64 0.03 4.16
N SER A 47 -2.68 -1.06 4.92
CA SER A 47 -3.05 -2.36 4.39
C SER A 47 -3.69 -3.25 5.46
N PHE A 48 -4.08 -4.46 5.04
CA PHE A 48 -4.29 -5.57 5.96
C PHE A 48 -3.17 -6.57 5.78
N GLY A 49 -2.45 -6.84 6.86
CA GLY A 49 -1.26 -7.68 6.85
C GLY A 49 -1.03 -8.39 8.17
N ARG A 50 0.10 -9.09 8.27
CA ARG A 50 0.51 -9.76 9.53
C ARG A 50 1.00 -8.71 10.52
N LYS A 51 0.62 -8.90 11.80
CA LYS A 51 1.18 -8.13 12.91
C LYS A 51 2.40 -8.82 13.53
N ASP A 52 2.46 -10.17 13.48
CA ASP A 52 3.65 -10.95 13.83
C ASP A 52 4.15 -11.72 12.58
N PRO A 53 5.39 -11.49 12.12
CA PRO A 53 5.98 -12.25 11.02
C PRO A 53 6.00 -13.77 11.23
N ARG A 54 6.06 -14.23 12.49
CA ARG A 54 6.17 -15.63 12.89
C ARG A 54 4.82 -16.34 13.00
N ASN A 55 3.71 -15.61 13.08
CA ASN A 55 2.38 -16.19 13.18
C ASN A 55 1.47 -15.68 12.03
N PRO A 56 1.21 -16.50 10.99
CA PRO A 56 0.39 -16.09 9.85
C PRO A 56 -1.08 -15.87 10.19
N LEU A 57 -1.54 -16.32 11.36
CA LEU A 57 -2.92 -16.16 11.85
C LEU A 57 -3.13 -14.86 12.62
N ILE A 58 -2.05 -14.19 13.06
CA ILE A 58 -2.12 -12.91 13.77
C ILE A 58 -1.85 -11.78 12.77
N GLY A 59 -2.94 -11.25 12.22
CA GLY A 59 -2.90 -10.10 11.32
C GLY A 59 -4.14 -9.22 11.46
N GLY A 60 -4.12 -8.08 10.80
CA GLY A 60 -5.21 -7.09 10.82
C GLY A 60 -4.79 -5.81 10.11
N PHE A 61 -5.46 -4.70 10.41
CA PHE A 61 -5.09 -3.39 9.89
C PHE A 61 -3.67 -3.02 10.32
N VAL A 62 -2.88 -2.53 9.36
CA VAL A 62 -1.50 -2.07 9.56
C VAL A 62 -1.26 -0.79 8.79
N ARG A 63 -0.43 0.08 9.38
CA ARG A 63 0.22 1.19 8.68
C ARG A 63 1.60 0.69 8.26
N GLU A 64 1.83 0.61 6.97
CA GLU A 64 3.02 0.02 6.38
C GLU A 64 4.23 0.91 6.61
N ASP A 65 5.31 0.29 7.09
CA ASP A 65 6.61 0.91 7.12
C ASP A 65 7.39 0.53 5.85
N LEU A 66 7.30 1.37 4.81
CA LEU A 66 8.07 1.18 3.58
C LEU A 66 9.59 1.33 3.79
N SER A 67 10.04 1.69 4.99
CA SER A 67 11.46 1.65 5.38
C SER A 67 11.94 0.26 5.82
N HIS A 68 11.00 -0.62 6.19
CA HIS A 68 11.29 -1.94 6.73
C HIS A 68 12.06 -2.82 5.71
N PRO A 69 13.05 -3.63 6.14
CA PRO A 69 13.89 -4.44 5.25
C PRO A 69 13.12 -5.38 4.30
N MET A 70 11.94 -5.85 4.72
CA MET A 70 11.04 -6.68 3.90
C MET A 70 10.62 -6.00 2.59
N PHE A 71 10.53 -4.67 2.60
CA PHE A 71 10.18 -3.84 1.46
C PHE A 71 11.41 -3.31 0.71
N ALA A 72 12.61 -3.39 1.30
CA ALA A 72 13.82 -2.80 0.75
C ALA A 72 14.27 -3.43 -0.58
N GLN A 73 13.92 -4.69 -0.84
CA GLN A 73 14.24 -5.40 -2.08
C GLN A 73 12.99 -5.77 -2.89
N ALA A 74 11.81 -5.32 -2.47
CA ALA A 74 10.57 -5.65 -3.15
C ALA A 74 10.44 -4.88 -4.47
N ASP A 75 10.02 -5.56 -5.52
CA ASP A 75 9.45 -4.91 -6.69
C ASP A 75 8.03 -4.43 -6.37
N CYS A 76 7.65 -3.32 -6.99
CA CYS A 76 6.36 -2.70 -6.79
C CYS A 76 5.80 -2.11 -8.08
N ALA A 77 4.48 -1.98 -8.10
CA ALA A 77 3.74 -1.18 -9.05
C ALA A 77 2.86 -0.20 -8.27
N VAL A 78 2.97 1.09 -8.58
CA VAL A 78 2.15 2.13 -7.97
C VAL A 78 1.18 2.65 -9.00
N TYR A 79 -0.08 2.68 -8.60
CA TYR A 79 -1.19 3.19 -9.37
C TYR A 79 -1.77 4.42 -8.69
N ARG A 80 -2.39 5.31 -9.46
CA ARG A 80 -3.21 6.40 -8.94
C ARG A 80 -4.63 6.31 -9.48
N ALA A 81 -5.59 6.74 -8.68
CA ALA A 81 -6.98 6.98 -9.08
C ALA A 81 -7.33 8.44 -8.81
N PRO A 82 -7.81 9.20 -9.82
CA PRO A 82 -8.38 10.52 -9.58
C PRO A 82 -9.70 10.37 -8.81
N VAL A 83 -9.88 11.18 -7.77
CA VAL A 83 -11.07 11.15 -6.91
C VAL A 83 -11.63 12.57 -6.70
N SER A 84 -12.95 12.67 -6.50
CA SER A 84 -13.54 13.91 -6.02
C SER A 84 -13.20 14.13 -4.54
N ARG A 85 -13.34 15.37 -4.05
CA ARG A 85 -13.15 15.68 -2.63
C ARG A 85 -14.09 14.86 -1.73
N GLU A 86 -15.32 14.66 -2.16
CA GLU A 86 -16.33 13.89 -1.43
C GLU A 86 -15.97 12.41 -1.36
N VAL A 87 -15.45 11.83 -2.44
CA VAL A 87 -14.93 10.45 -2.45
C VAL A 87 -13.71 10.34 -1.55
N TYR A 88 -12.78 11.28 -1.64
CA TYR A 88 -11.58 11.33 -0.79
C TYR A 88 -11.91 11.34 0.70
N GLU A 89 -12.83 12.21 1.13
CA GLU A 89 -13.23 12.27 2.55
C GLU A 89 -14.02 11.04 2.99
N ARG A 90 -14.74 10.35 2.09
CA ARG A 90 -15.34 9.04 2.41
C ARG A 90 -14.27 7.97 2.60
N MET A 91 -13.27 7.90 1.71
CA MET A 91 -12.15 6.95 1.84
C MET A 91 -11.39 7.18 3.14
N ARG A 92 -11.08 8.44 3.45
CA ARG A 92 -10.41 8.82 4.69
C ARG A 92 -11.21 8.44 5.94
N ARG A 93 -12.53 8.65 5.94
CA ARG A 93 -13.40 8.22 7.05
C ARG A 93 -13.50 6.70 7.16
N CYS A 94 -13.57 5.98 6.04
CA CYS A 94 -13.58 4.52 6.02
C CYS A 94 -12.30 3.96 6.65
N ILE A 95 -11.12 4.41 6.20
CA ILE A 95 -9.82 3.99 6.74
C ILE A 95 -9.72 4.30 8.22
N ARG A 96 -10.07 5.52 8.65
CA ARG A 96 -10.06 5.90 10.08
C ARG A 96 -10.99 5.05 10.92
N GLY A 97 -12.21 4.80 10.44
CA GLY A 97 -13.16 3.94 11.15
C GLY A 97 -12.60 2.53 11.38
N ILE A 98 -11.87 1.98 10.40
CA ILE A 98 -11.18 0.70 10.53
C ILE A 98 -9.98 0.80 11.48
N GLU A 99 -9.19 1.87 11.40
CA GLU A 99 -8.03 2.13 12.26
C GLU A 99 -8.41 2.28 13.74
N ASP A 100 -9.43 3.08 14.04
CA ASP A 100 -9.95 3.32 15.39
C ASP A 100 -10.48 2.01 16.01
N ASN A 101 -11.00 1.12 15.18
CA ASN A 101 -11.57 -0.17 15.58
C ASN A 101 -10.65 -1.35 15.25
N GLN A 102 -9.35 -1.12 15.00
CA GLN A 102 -8.41 -2.13 14.48
C GLN A 102 -8.28 -3.40 15.35
N HIS A 103 -8.63 -3.31 16.64
CA HIS A 103 -8.64 -4.43 17.58
C HIS A 103 -9.79 -5.41 17.31
N LEU A 104 -10.85 -4.97 16.63
CA LEU A 104 -11.98 -5.80 16.21
C LEU A 104 -11.75 -6.49 14.87
N TYR A 105 -10.70 -6.09 14.13
CA TYR A 105 -10.41 -6.60 12.80
C TYR A 105 -9.27 -7.61 12.82
N THR A 106 -9.48 -8.74 12.16
CA THR A 106 -8.49 -9.82 12.02
C THR A 106 -8.14 -10.06 10.56
N TYR A 107 -7.07 -10.80 10.32
CA TYR A 107 -6.70 -11.22 8.96
C TYR A 107 -7.55 -12.41 8.51
N ASN A 108 -8.20 -12.30 7.35
CA ASN A 108 -9.10 -13.34 6.85
C ASN A 108 -8.36 -14.47 6.13
N LEU A 109 -7.63 -15.31 6.86
CA LEU A 109 -6.94 -16.45 6.26
C LEU A 109 -7.91 -17.46 5.61
N LEU A 110 -9.11 -17.64 6.19
CA LEU A 110 -10.14 -18.55 5.66
C LEU A 110 -10.83 -17.98 4.41
N GLY A 111 -11.02 -16.67 4.32
CA GLY A 111 -11.54 -16.01 3.12
C GLY A 111 -10.65 -16.21 1.90
N LEU A 112 -9.35 -16.41 2.11
CA LEU A 112 -8.42 -16.75 1.04
C LEU A 112 -8.71 -18.13 0.41
N LEU A 113 -9.15 -19.12 1.20
CA LEU A 113 -9.65 -20.39 0.65
C LEU A 113 -10.93 -20.19 -0.15
N GLY A 114 -11.76 -19.23 0.24
CA GLY A 114 -12.94 -18.80 -0.53
C GLY A 114 -12.58 -18.26 -1.91
N VAL A 115 -11.56 -17.41 -2.02
CA VAL A 115 -11.04 -16.90 -3.32
C VAL A 115 -10.55 -18.06 -4.21
N VAL A 116 -9.84 -19.03 -3.64
CA VAL A 116 -9.36 -20.22 -4.37
C VAL A 116 -10.52 -21.10 -4.87
N MET A 117 -11.65 -21.11 -4.16
CA MET A 117 -12.84 -21.88 -4.53
C MET A 117 -13.89 -21.06 -5.31
N ASP A 118 -13.58 -19.81 -5.70
CA ASP A 118 -14.52 -18.83 -6.28
C ASP A 118 -15.83 -18.70 -5.48
N TYR A 119 -15.73 -18.86 -4.16
CA TYR A 119 -16.86 -18.86 -3.24
C TYR A 119 -16.63 -17.79 -2.15
N PRO A 120 -17.49 -16.77 -2.04
CA PRO A 120 -17.29 -15.69 -1.08
C PRO A 120 -17.51 -16.19 0.35
N ILE A 121 -16.43 -16.60 1.02
CA ILE A 121 -16.43 -16.87 2.47
C ILE A 121 -16.20 -15.53 3.18
N GLY A 122 -17.26 -14.73 3.24
CA GLY A 122 -17.27 -13.50 4.02
C GLY A 122 -17.29 -13.80 5.51
N ARG A 123 -16.33 -13.23 6.26
CA ARG A 123 -16.41 -13.11 7.71
C ARG A 123 -16.43 -11.63 8.05
N ASP A 124 -17.41 -11.21 8.85
CA ASP A 124 -17.45 -9.85 9.36
C ASP A 124 -16.13 -9.52 10.08
N LYS A 125 -15.55 -8.36 9.74
CA LYS A 125 -14.31 -7.83 10.33
C LYS A 125 -13.05 -8.67 10.06
N ALA A 126 -13.05 -9.45 8.98
CA ALA A 126 -11.84 -10.10 8.50
C ALA A 126 -11.56 -9.67 7.06
N TYR A 127 -10.39 -9.06 6.82
CA TYR A 127 -9.96 -8.65 5.48
C TYR A 127 -8.60 -9.27 5.13
N PHE A 128 -8.38 -9.51 3.83
CA PHE A 128 -7.05 -9.62 3.24
C PHE A 128 -6.71 -8.34 2.45
N CYS A 129 -5.45 -8.19 2.04
CA CYS A 129 -4.90 -6.92 1.53
C CYS A 129 -5.69 -6.33 0.34
N THR A 130 -6.01 -7.12 -0.68
CA THR A 130 -6.77 -6.66 -1.85
C THR A 130 -8.24 -6.40 -1.52
N GLN A 131 -8.86 -7.23 -0.68
CA GLN A 131 -10.22 -7.01 -0.20
C GLN A 131 -10.34 -5.69 0.56
N PHE A 132 -9.37 -5.36 1.41
CA PHE A 132 -9.35 -4.08 2.12
C PHE A 132 -9.32 -2.90 1.17
N VAL A 133 -8.38 -2.90 0.21
CA VAL A 133 -8.28 -1.84 -0.81
C VAL A 133 -9.59 -1.73 -1.59
N ALA A 134 -10.12 -2.84 -2.09
CA ALA A 134 -11.38 -2.86 -2.82
C ALA A 134 -12.56 -2.34 -1.99
N THR A 135 -12.64 -2.72 -0.70
CA THR A 135 -13.69 -2.28 0.23
C THR A 135 -13.65 -0.78 0.46
N VAL A 136 -12.47 -0.18 0.64
CA VAL A 136 -12.33 1.28 0.82
C VAL A 136 -12.86 2.02 -0.40
N PHE A 137 -12.54 1.54 -1.60
CA PHE A 137 -13.03 2.11 -2.85
C PHE A 137 -14.54 1.92 -3.04
N GLU A 138 -15.05 0.71 -2.81
CA GLU A 138 -16.47 0.35 -2.94
C GLU A 138 -17.35 1.16 -1.97
N GLN A 139 -17.01 1.19 -0.68
CA GLN A 139 -17.74 1.96 0.34
C GLN A 139 -17.67 3.48 0.11
N SER A 140 -16.66 3.94 -0.62
CA SER A 140 -16.52 5.35 -1.00
C SER A 140 -17.23 5.68 -2.31
N GLY A 141 -18.01 4.75 -2.88
CA GLY A 141 -18.77 4.93 -4.10
C GLY A 141 -17.94 4.96 -5.38
N LEU A 142 -16.74 4.37 -5.35
CA LEU A 142 -15.84 4.29 -6.50
C LEU A 142 -15.29 2.86 -6.66
N PRO A 143 -16.13 1.85 -6.90
CA PRO A 143 -15.68 0.46 -7.00
C PRO A 143 -14.63 0.30 -8.10
N LEU A 144 -13.54 -0.41 -7.78
CA LEU A 144 -12.42 -0.65 -8.69
C LEU A 144 -12.72 -1.72 -9.74
N THR A 145 -13.63 -2.63 -9.45
CA THR A 145 -14.00 -3.78 -10.29
C THR A 145 -15.50 -4.02 -10.19
N SER A 146 -16.05 -4.88 -11.06
CA SER A 146 -17.43 -5.36 -10.94
C SER A 146 -17.58 -6.53 -9.95
N LYS A 147 -16.47 -7.08 -9.46
CA LYS A 147 -16.47 -8.19 -8.49
C LYS A 147 -16.73 -7.63 -7.09
N PRO A 148 -17.39 -8.40 -6.20
CA PRO A 148 -17.42 -8.07 -4.78
C PRO A 148 -15.99 -7.91 -4.24
N ALA A 149 -15.75 -6.96 -3.34
CA ALA A 149 -14.42 -6.74 -2.75
C ALA A 149 -13.78 -8.04 -2.20
N ALA A 150 -14.59 -8.95 -1.65
CA ALA A 150 -14.15 -10.24 -1.12
C ALA A 150 -13.57 -11.22 -2.15
N LEU A 151 -13.73 -10.96 -3.45
CA LEU A 151 -13.22 -11.78 -4.56
C LEU A 151 -12.18 -11.04 -5.41
N VAL A 152 -11.78 -9.83 -5.01
CA VAL A 152 -10.82 -9.02 -5.76
C VAL A 152 -9.40 -9.57 -5.58
N THR A 153 -8.75 -9.88 -6.70
CA THR A 153 -7.36 -10.34 -6.77
C THR A 153 -6.40 -9.19 -7.11
N PRO A 154 -5.08 -9.36 -6.94
CA PRO A 154 -4.11 -8.36 -7.40
C PRO A 154 -4.23 -8.06 -8.90
N THR A 155 -4.45 -9.08 -9.73
CA THR A 155 -4.63 -8.93 -11.19
C THR A 155 -5.85 -8.09 -11.53
N ASP A 156 -6.95 -8.24 -10.78
CA ASP A 156 -8.13 -7.41 -10.97
C ASP A 156 -7.85 -5.92 -10.68
N LEU A 157 -6.98 -5.64 -9.70
CA LEU A 157 -6.53 -4.27 -9.42
C LEU A 157 -5.62 -3.75 -10.55
N GLU A 158 -4.70 -4.57 -11.06
CA GLU A 158 -3.83 -4.17 -12.18
C GLU A 158 -4.61 -3.88 -13.47
N GLN A 159 -5.73 -4.57 -13.69
CA GLN A 159 -6.59 -4.44 -14.87
C GLN A 159 -7.71 -3.39 -14.69
N SER A 160 -7.83 -2.78 -13.51
CA SER A 160 -8.87 -1.79 -13.26
C SER A 160 -8.68 -0.55 -14.14
N SER A 161 -9.69 -0.20 -14.93
CA SER A 161 -9.69 1.01 -15.77
C SER A 161 -9.67 2.32 -14.98
N ARG A 162 -9.87 2.25 -13.66
CA ARG A 162 -9.82 3.41 -12.74
C ARG A 162 -8.43 3.66 -12.16
N LEU A 163 -7.49 2.72 -12.37
CA LEU A 163 -6.14 2.79 -11.84
C LEU A 163 -5.16 3.05 -12.99
N GLU A 164 -4.47 4.17 -12.91
CA GLU A 164 -3.40 4.55 -13.85
C GLU A 164 -2.05 4.18 -13.23
N LEU A 165 -1.25 3.37 -13.93
CA LEU A 165 0.10 3.03 -13.51
C LEU A 165 1.00 4.26 -13.58
N VAL A 166 1.61 4.64 -12.45
CA VAL A 166 2.55 5.78 -12.37
C VAL A 166 3.99 5.37 -12.13
N TYR A 167 4.22 4.17 -11.61
CA TYR A 167 5.55 3.63 -11.38
C TYR A 167 5.53 2.11 -11.38
N ARG A 168 6.57 1.48 -11.95
CA ARG A 168 6.84 0.05 -11.81
C ARG A 168 8.35 -0.18 -11.70
N GLY A 169 8.77 -0.96 -10.71
CA GLY A 169 10.18 -1.26 -10.46
C GLY A 169 10.48 -1.44 -8.97
N SER A 170 11.75 -1.36 -8.59
CA SER A 170 12.16 -1.54 -7.20
C SER A 170 11.63 -0.44 -6.28
N LEU A 171 10.99 -0.84 -5.18
CA LEU A 171 10.46 0.08 -4.17
C LEU A 171 11.55 0.98 -3.56
N SER A 172 12.78 0.47 -3.44
CA SER A 172 13.94 1.25 -2.97
C SER A 172 14.27 2.42 -3.90
N CYS A 173 14.17 2.21 -5.22
CA CYS A 173 14.47 3.21 -6.24
C CYS A 173 13.41 4.32 -6.21
N MET A 174 12.13 3.96 -6.18
CA MET A 174 11.02 4.90 -6.01
C MET A 174 11.19 5.78 -4.76
N ARG A 175 11.53 5.15 -3.62
CA ARG A 175 11.74 5.86 -2.36
C ARG A 175 12.88 6.88 -2.49
N ASN A 176 14.01 6.47 -3.06
CA ASN A 176 15.14 7.38 -3.29
C ASN A 176 14.76 8.55 -4.19
N GLU A 177 13.96 8.31 -5.24
CA GLU A 177 13.48 9.38 -6.11
C GLU A 177 12.54 10.35 -5.38
N SER A 178 11.62 9.83 -4.57
CA SER A 178 10.71 10.64 -3.74
C SER A 178 11.47 11.48 -2.72
N LEU A 179 12.49 10.91 -2.06
CA LEU A 179 13.37 11.61 -1.12
C LEU A 179 14.15 12.73 -1.81
N ARG A 180 14.68 12.47 -3.02
CA ARG A 180 15.39 13.48 -3.83
C ARG A 180 14.45 14.63 -4.21
N LYS A 181 13.22 14.34 -4.64
CA LYS A 181 12.20 15.36 -4.94
C LYS A 181 11.87 16.22 -3.72
N ARG A 182 11.70 15.60 -2.55
CA ARG A 182 11.46 16.30 -1.27
C ARG A 182 12.62 17.22 -0.88
N GLN A 183 13.87 16.75 -0.99
CA GLN A 183 15.06 17.57 -0.72
C GLN A 183 15.20 18.72 -1.72
N ALA A 184 14.82 18.51 -2.99
CA ALA A 184 14.84 19.56 -4.02
C ALA A 184 13.78 20.64 -3.78
N GLN A 185 12.62 20.27 -3.22
CA GLN A 185 11.50 21.18 -2.96
C GLN A 185 11.51 21.79 -1.54
N ALA A 186 12.42 21.35 -0.67
CA ALA A 186 12.51 21.88 0.70
C ALA A 186 12.85 23.38 0.73
N PRO A 187 12.36 24.14 1.73
CA PRO A 187 12.76 25.53 1.94
C PRO A 187 14.28 25.71 1.97
N LYS A 188 14.81 26.83 1.42
CA LYS A 188 16.26 27.11 1.32
C LYS A 188 17.03 26.90 2.63
N GLN A 189 16.44 27.24 3.78
CA GLN A 189 17.03 27.05 5.10
C GLN A 189 17.20 25.56 5.47
N ILE A 190 16.23 24.71 5.11
CA ILE A 190 16.29 23.26 5.35
C ILE A 190 17.30 22.61 4.39
N ARG A 191 17.36 23.06 3.13
CA ARG A 191 18.34 22.57 2.14
C ARG A 191 19.79 22.86 2.57
N ARG A 192 20.07 24.01 3.19
CA ARG A 192 21.41 24.32 3.76
C ARG A 192 21.80 23.37 4.88
N LYS A 193 20.92 23.16 5.88
CA LYS A 193 21.17 22.21 6.97
C LYS A 193 21.37 20.78 6.47
N MET A 194 20.58 20.34 5.48
CA MET A 194 20.74 19.00 4.88
C MET A 194 22.09 18.84 4.16
N ALA A 195 22.57 19.89 3.48
CA ALA A 195 23.87 19.88 2.81
C ALA A 195 25.04 19.85 3.82
N GLU A 196 24.92 20.55 4.94
CA GLU A 196 25.90 20.52 6.05
C GLU A 196 25.97 19.13 6.69
N ASN A 197 24.82 18.54 7.05
CA ASN A 197 24.77 17.20 7.65
C ASN A 197 25.33 16.11 6.71
N ASN A 198 25.04 16.18 5.41
CA ASN A 198 25.59 15.23 4.44
C ASN A 198 27.11 15.37 4.29
N LYS A 199 27.65 16.60 4.41
CA LYS A 199 29.09 16.85 4.36
C LYS A 199 29.78 16.28 5.60
N GLU A 200 29.19 16.45 6.78
CA GLU A 200 29.69 15.86 8.04
C GLU A 200 29.67 14.33 8.00
N ALA A 201 28.58 13.71 7.50
CA ALA A 201 28.49 12.26 7.36
C ALA A 201 29.53 11.69 6.38
N LEU A 202 29.80 12.39 5.27
CA LEU A 202 30.82 11.98 4.31
C LEU A 202 32.23 12.08 4.90
N ILE A 203 32.52 13.15 5.64
CA ILE A 203 33.81 13.34 6.34
C ILE A 203 34.00 12.27 7.42
N ALA A 204 32.96 11.95 8.19
CA ALA A 204 33.02 10.89 9.20
C ALA A 204 33.29 9.51 8.59
N THR A 205 32.73 9.22 7.40
CA THR A 205 32.95 7.96 6.69
C THR A 205 34.37 7.86 6.13
N LEU A 206 34.94 8.96 5.64
CA LEU A 206 36.32 9.02 5.14
C LEU A 206 37.38 8.92 6.24
N ASN A 207 37.05 9.37 7.46
CA ASN A 207 37.97 9.31 8.61
C ASN A 207 37.88 8.00 9.40
N ALA A 208 36.92 7.12 9.07
CA ALA A 208 36.69 5.84 9.75
C ALA A 208 37.28 4.63 8.98
N GLY A 209 37.95 4.87 7.84
CA GLY A 209 38.73 3.89 7.08
C GLY A 209 40.22 4.15 7.21
#